data_AF-A0A916ULC4-F1
#
_entry.id   AF-A0A916ULC4-F1
#
_cell.length_a   1.000
_cell.length_b   1.000
_cell.length_c   1.000
_cell.angle_alpha   90.00
_cell.angle_beta   90.00
_cell.angle_gamma   90.00
#
_symmetry.space_group_name_H-M   'P 1'
#
loop_
_entity.id
_entity.type
_entity.pdbx_description
1 polymer ?
#
loop_
_entity_poly.entity_id
_entity_poly.type
_entity_poly.pdbx_seq_one_letter_code
_entity_poly.pdbx_strand_id
1 'polypeptide(L)'
;MTTPTTTATTMPVHPLGANGPRVSALGLGCMGMSDLYGPAEEAESIATVHAALDAGINLLDTGDFYGMGHNEMLIREALKGRRREDAIISVKFGAMRDPLGNWGGMDGRPAAVKNSLTYSLRRLGADHIDVYRIARLDPLVPIEETIGAIADMVKAGYVKHIGLSEVGSETIRRAQAVHPICDLQIEYSLFSRGIEADILKTCRELGIGITAYGVLSRGLLSGHWSIQRNEATKDFRSISPRFQGDNLGRNLALVEALRSVAQEKGITVAQAAIGWVLAQGSAHGYDIVPLVGARRRDRLQEALGALALALTPQDLARIEQAVPAHQVAGARYNEHSMATLDSERG
;
A
#
# COMPACT_ATOMS: atom_id res chain seq x y z
N MET A 1 -21.60 38.84 -5.12
CA MET A 1 -21.06 37.52 -5.52
C MET A 1 -20.31 36.95 -4.33
N THR A 2 -20.97 36.07 -3.57
CA THR A 2 -20.36 35.33 -2.47
C THR A 2 -19.61 34.14 -3.06
N THR A 3 -18.29 34.16 -2.98
CA THR A 3 -17.45 32.98 -3.20
C THR A 3 -17.96 31.83 -2.32
N PRO A 4 -18.20 30.63 -2.87
CA PRO A 4 -18.55 29.49 -2.04
C PRO A 4 -17.34 29.18 -1.17
N THR A 5 -17.49 29.33 0.14
CA THR A 5 -16.51 28.83 1.11
C THR A 5 -16.58 27.30 1.01
N THR A 6 -15.61 26.69 0.34
CA THR A 6 -15.42 25.24 0.38
C THR A 6 -15.20 24.87 1.84
N THR A 7 -16.22 24.31 2.50
CA THR A 7 -16.05 23.68 3.81
C THR A 7 -14.97 22.62 3.63
N ALA A 8 -13.79 22.85 4.22
CA ALA A 8 -12.72 21.87 4.21
C ALA A 8 -13.24 20.61 4.92
N THR A 9 -13.58 19.59 4.14
CA THR A 9 -13.93 18.28 4.68
C THR A 9 -12.72 17.77 5.44
N THR A 10 -12.84 17.68 6.76
CA THR A 10 -11.80 17.13 7.63
C THR A 10 -11.50 15.69 7.21
N MET A 11 -10.23 15.35 6.98
CA MET A 11 -9.80 13.98 6.66
C MET A 11 -10.36 13.00 7.71
N PRO A 12 -11.15 11.99 7.31
CA PRO A 12 -11.63 10.97 8.24
C PRO A 12 -10.43 10.19 8.81
N VAL A 13 -10.50 9.87 10.10
CA VAL A 13 -9.45 9.14 10.83
C VAL A 13 -10.07 7.96 11.57
N HIS A 14 -9.46 6.79 11.40
CA HIS A 14 -9.97 5.50 11.88
C HIS A 14 -8.84 4.71 12.56
N PRO A 15 -9.16 3.80 13.50
CA PRO A 15 -8.14 2.90 14.05
C PRO A 15 -7.66 1.91 12.98
N LEU A 16 -6.35 1.70 12.85
CA LEU A 16 -5.80 0.68 11.97
C LEU A 16 -5.82 -0.68 12.68
N GLY A 17 -6.98 -1.35 12.65
CA GLY A 17 -7.24 -2.53 13.46
C GLY A 17 -7.51 -2.18 14.94
N ALA A 18 -7.92 -3.16 15.72
CA ALA A 18 -8.42 -2.97 17.09
C ALA A 18 -7.37 -2.41 18.06
N ASN A 19 -6.08 -2.69 17.81
CA ASN A 19 -4.97 -2.31 18.68
C ASN A 19 -3.93 -1.42 17.98
N GLY A 20 -4.29 -0.81 16.84
CA GLY A 20 -3.37 -0.02 16.04
C GLY A 20 -3.45 1.49 16.27
N PRO A 21 -2.61 2.25 15.55
CA PRO A 21 -2.65 3.71 15.57
C PRO A 21 -3.90 4.23 14.88
N ARG A 22 -4.22 5.51 15.11
CA ARG A 22 -5.27 6.22 14.38
C ARG A 22 -4.70 6.77 13.07
N VAL A 23 -5.22 6.31 11.94
CA VAL A 23 -4.73 6.67 10.61
C VAL A 23 -5.82 7.36 9.79
N SER A 24 -5.41 8.25 8.89
CA SER A 24 -6.28 8.85 7.88
C SER A 24 -6.88 7.80 6.96
N ALA A 25 -8.05 8.11 6.37
CA ALA A 25 -8.75 7.21 5.44
C ALA A 25 -7.92 6.82 4.21
N LEU A 26 -6.91 7.61 3.84
CA LEU A 26 -5.89 7.26 2.85
C LEU A 26 -4.51 7.30 3.51
N GLY A 27 -3.61 6.42 3.05
CA GLY A 27 -2.18 6.53 3.34
C GLY A 27 -1.38 6.86 2.09
N LEU A 28 -0.21 7.47 2.25
CA LEU A 28 0.72 7.77 1.15
C LEU A 28 1.73 6.63 1.01
N GLY A 29 1.72 5.96 -0.14
CA GLY A 29 2.76 4.99 -0.48
C GLY A 29 3.97 5.67 -1.12
N CYS A 30 5.10 5.69 -0.42
CA CYS A 30 6.28 6.49 -0.81
C CYS A 30 7.24 5.76 -1.77
N MET A 31 7.04 4.47 -2.07
CA MET A 31 7.92 3.63 -2.90
C MET A 31 8.32 4.27 -4.24
N GLY A 32 7.37 4.96 -4.90
CA GLY A 32 7.61 5.59 -6.21
C GLY A 32 8.45 6.87 -6.19
N MET A 33 8.83 7.36 -5.01
CA MET A 33 9.66 8.56 -4.81
C MET A 33 11.18 8.25 -4.81
N SER A 34 11.56 6.99 -5.00
CA SER A 34 12.96 6.57 -5.18
C SER A 34 13.18 6.10 -6.62
N ASP A 35 13.32 4.79 -6.86
CA ASP A 35 13.86 4.22 -8.10
C ASP A 35 12.95 3.20 -8.81
N LEU A 36 12.00 2.58 -8.11
CA LEU A 36 11.28 1.40 -8.64
C LEU A 36 10.41 1.66 -9.89
N TYR A 37 9.93 2.89 -10.08
CA TYR A 37 9.10 3.29 -11.23
C TYR A 37 9.84 4.24 -12.18
N GLY A 38 11.17 4.17 -12.20
CA GLY A 38 12.04 5.11 -12.90
C GLY A 38 12.31 6.38 -12.10
N PRO A 39 13.03 7.35 -12.68
CA PRO A 39 13.53 8.52 -11.94
C PRO A 39 12.37 9.28 -11.27
N ALA A 40 12.59 9.66 -10.02
CA ALA A 40 11.79 10.59 -9.26
C ALA A 40 12.57 11.89 -9.04
N GLU A 41 11.86 13.00 -8.95
CA GLU A 41 12.45 14.29 -8.62
C GLU A 41 12.26 14.52 -7.12
N GLU A 42 13.35 14.77 -6.41
CA GLU A 42 13.37 14.77 -4.94
C GLU A 42 12.53 15.93 -4.38
N ALA A 43 12.66 17.13 -4.95
CA ALA A 43 11.92 18.30 -4.49
C ALA A 43 10.41 18.14 -4.71
N GLU A 44 9.98 17.60 -5.87
CA GLU A 44 8.56 17.30 -6.11
C GLU A 44 8.04 16.18 -5.20
N SER A 45 8.87 15.19 -4.86
CA SER A 45 8.50 14.12 -3.94
C SER A 45 8.30 14.66 -2.52
N ILE A 46 9.22 15.50 -2.03
CA ILE A 46 9.09 16.20 -0.74
C ILE A 46 7.82 17.09 -0.74
N ALA A 47 7.61 17.86 -1.80
CA ALA A 47 6.41 18.70 -1.94
C ALA A 47 5.12 17.87 -1.96
N THR A 48 5.16 16.64 -2.49
CA THR A 48 4.03 15.71 -2.45
C THR A 48 3.78 15.17 -1.04
N VAL A 49 4.83 14.83 -0.28
CA VAL A 49 4.69 14.46 1.14
C VAL A 49 4.09 15.61 1.94
N HIS A 50 4.55 16.84 1.73
CA HIS A 50 3.97 18.04 2.37
C HIS A 50 2.50 18.20 2.03
N ALA A 51 2.13 18.14 0.75
CA ALA A 51 0.74 18.26 0.32
C ALA A 51 -0.16 17.16 0.92
N ALA A 52 0.37 15.94 1.11
CA ALA A 52 -0.38 14.86 1.75
C ALA A 52 -0.65 15.16 3.23
N LEU A 53 0.39 15.54 3.98
CA LEU A 53 0.28 15.92 5.39
C LEU A 53 -0.64 17.13 5.58
N ASP A 54 -0.54 18.14 4.71
CA ASP A 54 -1.37 19.35 4.76
C ASP A 54 -2.84 19.07 4.41
N ALA A 55 -3.10 18.04 3.59
CA ALA A 55 -4.45 17.52 3.32
C ALA A 55 -4.99 16.59 4.44
N GLY A 56 -4.20 16.35 5.49
CA GLY A 56 -4.58 15.54 6.64
C GLY A 56 -4.26 14.04 6.52
N ILE A 57 -3.58 13.59 5.45
CA ILE A 57 -3.03 12.24 5.43
C ILE A 57 -1.95 12.16 6.51
N ASN A 58 -2.02 11.17 7.39
CA ASN A 58 -1.00 10.97 8.42
C ASN A 58 -0.21 9.66 8.24
N LEU A 59 -0.69 8.68 7.48
CA LEU A 59 0.03 7.41 7.26
C LEU A 59 1.02 7.54 6.09
N LEU A 60 2.32 7.44 6.39
CA LEU A 60 3.40 7.38 5.41
C LEU A 60 3.98 5.96 5.37
N ASP A 61 3.84 5.28 4.23
CA ASP A 61 4.32 3.91 4.05
C ASP A 61 5.61 3.84 3.21
N THR A 62 6.63 3.18 3.76
CA THR A 62 7.97 3.04 3.18
C THR A 62 8.56 1.64 3.42
N GLY A 63 9.81 1.45 3.01
CA GLY A 63 10.58 0.22 3.22
C GLY A 63 12.08 0.47 3.14
N ASP A 64 12.85 -0.24 3.96
CA ASP A 64 14.32 -0.10 4.06
C ASP A 64 15.04 -0.34 2.73
N PHE A 65 14.44 -1.15 1.87
CA PHE A 65 14.95 -1.52 0.55
C PHE A 65 14.52 -0.56 -0.57
N TYR A 66 13.64 0.42 -0.31
CA TYR A 66 13.22 1.39 -1.33
C TYR A 66 14.34 2.39 -1.63
N GLY A 67 14.97 2.23 -2.79
CA GLY A 67 16.23 2.91 -3.12
C GLY A 67 17.33 2.65 -2.09
N MET A 68 17.34 1.45 -1.48
CA MET A 68 18.35 1.02 -0.50
C MET A 68 18.49 2.01 0.67
N GLY A 69 17.34 2.49 1.17
CA GLY A 69 17.25 3.43 2.28
C GLY A 69 17.09 4.90 1.85
N HIS A 70 17.21 5.21 0.56
CA HIS A 70 16.94 6.54 0.02
C HIS A 70 15.56 7.07 0.44
N ASN A 71 14.52 6.23 0.36
CA ASN A 71 13.15 6.68 0.64
C ASN A 71 12.94 7.12 2.09
N GLU A 72 13.58 6.44 3.04
CA GLU A 72 13.57 6.80 4.46
C GLU A 72 14.29 8.14 4.71
N MET A 73 15.40 8.40 4.02
CA MET A 73 16.09 9.69 4.09
C MET A 73 15.26 10.82 3.48
N LEU A 74 14.56 10.56 2.37
CA LEU A 74 13.63 11.52 1.76
C LEU A 74 12.47 11.88 2.71
N ILE A 75 11.89 10.88 3.39
CA ILE A 75 10.85 11.11 4.40
C ILE A 75 11.40 11.95 5.56
N ARG A 76 12.62 11.67 6.03
CA ARG A 76 13.28 12.49 7.04
C ARG A 76 13.38 13.95 6.62
N GLU A 77 13.83 14.20 5.40
CA GLU A 77 13.92 15.56 4.85
C GLU A 77 12.54 16.23 4.79
N ALA A 78 11.51 15.51 4.32
CA ALA A 78 10.15 16.03 4.26
C ALA A 78 9.53 16.35 5.63
N LEU A 79 9.93 15.64 6.69
CA LEU A 79 9.44 15.85 8.06
C LEU A 79 10.22 16.91 8.85
N LYS A 80 11.30 17.50 8.31
CA LYS A 80 12.01 18.59 8.98
C LYS A 80 11.07 19.76 9.30
N GLY A 81 11.05 20.16 10.57
CA GLY A 81 10.21 21.26 11.05
C GLY A 81 8.75 20.87 11.31
N ARG A 82 8.34 19.62 11.06
CA ARG A 82 7.04 19.07 11.46
C ARG A 82 7.17 18.33 12.79
N ARG A 83 6.06 18.16 13.50
CA ARG A 83 6.06 17.40 14.75
C ARG A 83 6.04 15.91 14.42
N ARG A 84 6.71 15.08 15.23
CA ARG A 84 6.84 13.64 14.95
C ARG A 84 5.48 12.95 14.94
N GLU A 85 4.55 13.42 15.76
CA GLU A 85 3.18 12.93 15.87
C GLU A 85 2.27 13.29 14.68
N ASP A 86 2.69 14.19 13.79
CA ASP A 86 1.92 14.54 12.59
C ASP A 86 1.95 13.40 11.54
N ALA A 87 2.89 12.45 11.67
CA ALA A 87 3.04 11.32 10.76
C ALA A 87 3.10 9.98 11.50
N ILE A 88 2.34 9.01 11.01
CA ILE A 88 2.44 7.58 11.33
C ILE A 88 3.33 6.93 10.27
N ILE A 89 4.53 6.50 10.64
CA ILE A 89 5.52 5.93 9.72
C ILE A 89 5.42 4.39 9.77
N SER A 90 5.02 3.80 8.64
CA SER A 90 4.98 2.35 8.42
C SER A 90 6.20 1.92 7.61
N VAL A 91 7.04 1.04 8.17
CA VAL A 91 8.28 0.57 7.51
C VAL A 91 8.21 -0.93 7.28
N LYS A 92 8.50 -1.34 6.03
CA LYS A 92 8.83 -2.72 5.68
C LYS A 92 10.32 -2.95 5.74
N PHE A 93 10.73 -4.12 6.24
CA PHE A 93 12.15 -4.50 6.29
C PHE A 93 12.43 -5.87 5.68
N GLY A 94 13.72 -6.17 5.50
CA GLY A 94 14.22 -7.53 5.33
C GLY A 94 14.31 -8.01 3.90
N ALA A 95 13.88 -7.22 2.91
CA ALA A 95 14.08 -7.56 1.51
C ALA A 95 15.53 -7.22 1.10
N MET A 96 16.34 -8.26 0.88
CA MET A 96 17.76 -8.11 0.63
C MET A 96 18.06 -7.66 -0.80
N ARG A 97 19.12 -6.85 -0.96
CA ARG A 97 19.61 -6.34 -2.24
C ARG A 97 21.12 -6.55 -2.34
N ASP A 98 21.60 -6.95 -3.51
CA ASP A 98 23.03 -6.97 -3.81
C ASP A 98 23.54 -5.63 -4.38
N PRO A 99 24.85 -5.41 -4.54
CA PRO A 99 25.40 -4.17 -5.13
C PRO A 99 24.98 -3.89 -6.58
N LEU A 100 24.48 -4.90 -7.30
CA LEU A 100 23.94 -4.75 -8.66
C LEU A 100 22.44 -4.42 -8.63
N GLY A 101 21.82 -4.41 -7.45
CA GLY A 101 20.40 -4.14 -7.24
C GLY A 101 19.50 -5.37 -7.42
N ASN A 102 20.05 -6.58 -7.52
CA ASN A 102 19.25 -7.81 -7.57
C ASN A 102 18.67 -8.13 -6.19
N TRP A 103 17.56 -8.86 -6.19
CA TRP A 103 16.94 -9.36 -4.97
C TRP A 103 17.72 -10.55 -4.40
N GLY A 104 18.05 -10.49 -3.12
CA GLY A 104 18.72 -11.55 -2.37
C GLY A 104 17.77 -12.48 -1.59
N GLY A 105 16.47 -12.28 -1.68
CA GLY A 105 15.47 -12.95 -0.84
C GLY A 105 15.10 -12.14 0.40
N MET A 106 14.52 -12.81 1.40
CA MET A 106 14.09 -12.21 2.66
C MET A 106 15.00 -12.63 3.81
N ASP A 107 15.20 -11.74 4.77
CA ASP A 107 15.90 -12.02 6.02
C ASP A 107 15.03 -11.66 7.23
N GLY A 108 14.29 -12.66 7.73
CA GLY A 108 13.42 -12.58 8.89
C GLY A 108 14.11 -12.97 10.20
N ARG A 109 15.42 -13.28 10.19
CA ARG A 109 16.11 -13.77 11.38
C ARG A 109 16.05 -12.71 12.50
N PRO A 110 15.90 -13.12 13.78
CA PRO A 110 15.80 -12.18 14.90
C PRO A 110 16.90 -11.12 14.98
N ALA A 111 18.14 -11.48 14.65
CA ALA A 111 19.26 -10.54 14.61
C ALA A 111 19.14 -9.53 13.46
N ALA A 112 18.67 -9.97 12.29
CA ALA A 112 18.48 -9.12 11.12
C ALA A 112 17.34 -8.11 11.35
N VAL A 113 16.24 -8.54 11.98
CA VAL A 113 15.12 -7.66 12.38
C VAL A 113 15.63 -6.42 13.15
N LYS A 114 16.46 -6.66 14.18
CA LYS A 114 17.03 -5.61 15.04
C LYS A 114 18.03 -4.73 14.28
N ASN A 115 18.82 -5.33 13.40
CA ASN A 115 19.80 -4.61 12.58
C ASN A 115 19.12 -3.70 11.53
N SER A 116 18.15 -4.22 10.78
CA SER A 116 17.34 -3.41 9.84
C SER A 116 16.64 -2.26 10.54
N LEU A 117 16.02 -2.52 11.70
CA LEU A 117 15.35 -1.47 12.49
C LEU A 117 16.33 -0.37 12.89
N THR A 118 17.52 -0.74 13.36
CA THR A 118 18.57 0.21 13.75
C THR A 118 18.94 1.14 12.59
N TYR A 119 19.10 0.59 11.38
CA TYR A 119 19.40 1.41 10.20
C TYR A 119 18.21 2.28 9.76
N SER A 120 16.99 1.75 9.79
CA SER A 120 15.78 2.52 9.48
C SER A 120 15.61 3.71 10.41
N LEU A 121 15.75 3.51 11.73
CA LEU A 121 15.71 4.60 12.72
C LEU A 121 16.76 5.67 12.42
N ARG A 122 17.99 5.25 12.07
CA ARG A 122 19.08 6.16 11.71
C ARG A 122 18.79 6.98 10.45
N ARG A 123 18.26 6.34 9.40
CA ARG A 123 17.94 7.00 8.12
C ARG A 123 16.76 7.96 8.26
N LEU A 124 15.71 7.55 8.97
CA LEU A 124 14.56 8.39 9.29
C LEU A 124 14.90 9.51 10.28
N GLY A 125 15.96 9.36 11.08
CA GLY A 125 16.26 10.27 12.17
C GLY A 125 15.21 10.23 13.28
N ALA A 126 14.59 9.07 13.49
CA ALA A 126 13.52 8.83 14.45
C ALA A 126 14.01 7.97 15.62
N ASP A 127 13.36 8.12 16.77
CA ASP A 127 13.56 7.30 17.97
C ASP A 127 12.68 6.03 17.96
N HIS A 128 11.58 6.04 17.20
CA HIS A 128 10.69 4.90 17.02
C HIS A 128 10.04 4.84 15.62
N ILE A 129 9.61 3.63 15.25
CA ILE A 129 8.74 3.35 14.10
C ILE A 129 7.32 3.06 14.61
N ASP A 130 6.29 3.63 13.96
CA ASP A 130 4.91 3.45 14.38
C ASP A 130 4.40 2.04 14.03
N VAL A 131 4.59 1.60 12.79
CA VAL A 131 4.24 0.25 12.35
C VAL A 131 5.44 -0.41 11.67
N TYR A 132 5.93 -1.51 12.23
CA TYR A 132 7.08 -2.24 11.68
C TYR A 132 6.66 -3.64 11.23
N ARG A 133 7.09 -4.05 10.03
CA ARG A 133 6.70 -5.33 9.42
C ARG A 133 7.77 -5.88 8.50
N ILE A 134 7.85 -7.21 8.38
CA ILE A 134 8.68 -7.82 7.35
C ILE A 134 8.04 -7.60 5.96
N ALA A 135 8.87 -7.40 4.94
CA ALA A 135 8.41 -7.14 3.58
C ALA A 135 7.64 -8.33 2.98
N ARG A 136 8.10 -9.56 3.22
CA ARG A 136 7.47 -10.84 2.86
C ARG A 136 7.85 -11.89 3.90
N LEU A 137 7.12 -13.01 3.94
CA LEU A 137 7.51 -14.16 4.75
C LEU A 137 8.90 -14.66 4.33
N ASP A 138 9.78 -14.86 5.31
CA ASP A 138 11.04 -15.57 5.10
C ASP A 138 10.76 -17.08 5.13
N PRO A 139 11.02 -17.83 4.05
CA PRO A 139 10.72 -19.26 4.00
C PRO A 139 11.62 -20.11 4.93
N LEU A 140 12.74 -19.55 5.43
CA LEU A 140 13.70 -20.25 6.27
C LEU A 140 13.57 -19.90 7.76
N VAL A 141 12.71 -18.95 8.11
CA VAL A 141 12.53 -18.49 9.49
C VAL A 141 11.05 -18.59 9.85
N PRO A 142 10.68 -19.34 10.91
CA PRO A 142 9.32 -19.34 11.42
C PRO A 142 8.83 -17.92 11.70
N ILE A 143 7.59 -17.60 11.31
CA ILE A 143 7.03 -16.26 11.50
C ILE A 143 7.07 -15.84 12.99
N GLU A 144 6.94 -16.80 13.90
CA GLU A 144 6.99 -16.59 15.34
C GLU A 144 8.31 -16.00 15.81
N GLU A 145 9.44 -16.43 15.24
CA GLU A 145 10.76 -15.90 15.57
C GLU A 145 10.91 -14.46 15.09
N THR A 146 10.43 -14.18 13.87
CA THR A 146 10.42 -12.82 13.30
C THR A 146 9.57 -11.88 14.17
N ILE A 147 8.34 -12.28 14.49
CA ILE A 147 7.41 -11.48 15.28
C ILE A 147 7.88 -11.34 16.73
N GLY A 148 8.45 -12.38 17.32
CA GLY A 148 9.07 -12.32 18.64
C GLY A 148 10.18 -11.27 18.70
N ALA A 149 11.03 -11.21 17.67
CA ALA A 149 12.08 -10.20 17.60
C ALA A 149 11.54 -8.77 17.46
N ILE A 150 10.45 -8.56 16.72
CA ILE A 150 9.78 -7.25 16.65
C ILE A 150 9.12 -6.92 18.00
N ALA A 151 8.49 -7.90 18.67
CA ALA A 151 7.86 -7.72 19.97
C ALA A 151 8.88 -7.30 21.06
N ASP A 152 10.11 -7.81 21.02
CA ASP A 152 11.20 -7.31 21.88
C ASP A 152 11.48 -5.82 21.63
N MET A 153 11.42 -5.37 20.38
CA MET A 153 11.62 -3.95 20.01
C MET A 153 10.43 -3.08 20.36
N VAL A 154 9.22 -3.65 20.43
CA VAL A 154 8.04 -2.99 21.02
C VAL A 154 8.27 -2.75 22.51
N LYS A 155 8.68 -3.78 23.26
CA LYS A 155 8.99 -3.66 24.70
C LYS A 155 10.10 -2.64 24.97
N ALA A 156 11.10 -2.57 24.09
CA ALA A 156 12.18 -1.60 24.18
C ALA A 156 11.79 -0.17 23.74
N GLY A 157 10.60 0.02 23.17
CA GLY A 157 10.06 1.34 22.78
C GLY A 157 10.44 1.83 21.37
N TYR A 158 11.25 1.06 20.63
CA TYR A 158 11.70 1.38 19.27
C TYR A 158 10.65 1.12 18.19
N VAL A 159 9.64 0.30 18.48
CA VAL A 159 8.48 0.01 17.62
C VAL A 159 7.21 0.23 18.44
N LYS A 160 6.15 0.80 17.84
CA LYS A 160 4.85 0.95 18.53
C LYS A 160 3.88 -0.19 18.22
N HIS A 161 3.77 -0.57 16.96
CA HIS A 161 2.85 -1.61 16.51
C HIS A 161 3.51 -2.55 15.49
N ILE A 162 3.00 -3.78 15.42
CA ILE A 162 3.48 -4.81 14.51
C ILE A 162 2.48 -4.98 13.37
N GLY A 163 2.99 -4.96 12.14
CA GLY A 163 2.23 -5.31 10.96
C GLY A 163 2.76 -6.56 10.27
N LEU A 164 2.00 -7.05 9.30
CA LEU A 164 2.39 -8.11 8.37
C LEU A 164 2.29 -7.62 6.93
N SER A 165 2.87 -8.37 5.99
CA SER A 165 2.68 -8.12 4.56
C SER A 165 2.61 -9.41 3.76
N GLU A 166 1.59 -9.52 2.89
CA GLU A 166 1.48 -10.58 1.86
C GLU A 166 1.57 -12.01 2.41
N VAL A 167 0.89 -12.24 3.53
CA VAL A 167 0.77 -13.54 4.19
C VAL A 167 -0.67 -14.05 4.21
N GLY A 168 -0.83 -15.36 4.22
CA GLY A 168 -2.11 -16.06 4.23
C GLY A 168 -2.68 -16.25 5.65
N SER A 169 -3.92 -16.73 5.72
CA SER A 169 -4.68 -16.88 6.97
C SER A 169 -3.96 -17.68 8.06
N GLU A 170 -3.26 -18.77 7.71
CA GLU A 170 -2.54 -19.59 8.68
C GLU A 170 -1.38 -18.82 9.33
N THR A 171 -0.53 -18.21 8.50
CA THR A 171 0.60 -17.39 8.95
C THR A 171 0.14 -16.22 9.81
N ILE A 172 -0.98 -15.57 9.46
CA ILE A 172 -1.58 -14.48 10.24
C ILE A 172 -1.95 -14.98 11.66
N ARG A 173 -2.61 -16.13 11.77
CA ARG A 173 -3.02 -16.69 13.08
C ARG A 173 -1.80 -17.03 13.95
N ARG A 174 -0.76 -17.61 13.34
CA ARG A 174 0.51 -17.92 14.02
C ARG A 174 1.23 -16.67 14.53
N ALA A 175 1.31 -15.63 13.71
CA ALA A 175 1.88 -14.34 14.10
C ALA A 175 1.10 -13.68 15.25
N GLN A 176 -0.24 -13.65 15.14
CA GLN A 176 -1.13 -13.08 16.16
C GLN A 176 -1.01 -13.78 17.52
N ALA A 177 -0.73 -15.09 17.53
CA ALA A 177 -0.53 -15.85 18.77
C ALA A 177 0.74 -15.44 19.55
N VAL A 178 1.74 -14.85 18.87
CA VAL A 178 2.98 -14.38 19.50
C VAL A 178 2.84 -12.97 20.04
N HIS A 179 2.26 -12.07 19.25
CA HIS A 179 2.03 -10.68 19.65
C HIS A 179 0.85 -10.09 18.85
N PRO A 180 0.05 -9.17 19.42
CA PRO A 180 -0.98 -8.46 18.66
C PRO A 180 -0.44 -7.82 17.38
N ILE A 181 -1.09 -8.14 16.27
CA ILE A 181 -0.88 -7.56 14.94
C ILE A 181 -1.96 -6.51 14.71
N CYS A 182 -1.58 -5.30 14.28
CA CYS A 182 -2.55 -4.24 14.01
C CYS A 182 -2.98 -4.18 12.54
N ASP A 183 -2.10 -4.59 11.61
CA ASP A 183 -2.28 -4.32 10.18
C ASP A 183 -1.69 -5.43 9.32
N LEU A 184 -2.42 -5.86 8.30
CA LEU A 184 -1.88 -6.63 7.18
C LEU A 184 -1.86 -5.74 5.94
N GLN A 185 -0.65 -5.50 5.41
CA GLN A 185 -0.51 -4.81 4.14
C GLN A 185 -0.44 -5.78 2.97
N ILE A 186 -1.43 -5.71 2.09
CA ILE A 186 -1.64 -6.66 1.00
C ILE A 186 -2.20 -5.94 -0.23
N GLU A 187 -1.95 -6.45 -1.44
CA GLU A 187 -2.54 -5.81 -2.61
C GLU A 187 -4.02 -6.16 -2.75
N TYR A 188 -4.83 -5.11 -2.83
CA TYR A 188 -6.27 -5.20 -2.96
C TYR A 188 -6.78 -4.10 -3.89
N SER A 189 -7.50 -4.50 -4.93
CA SER A 189 -8.06 -3.60 -5.94
C SER A 189 -9.17 -4.31 -6.71
N LEU A 190 -9.85 -3.59 -7.61
CA LEU A 190 -10.76 -4.20 -8.58
C LEU A 190 -10.09 -5.32 -9.40
N PHE A 191 -8.76 -5.26 -9.57
CA PHE A 191 -7.98 -6.23 -10.34
C PHE A 191 -7.37 -7.35 -9.48
N SER A 192 -7.35 -7.21 -8.16
CA SER A 192 -6.71 -8.15 -7.23
C SER A 192 -7.65 -8.36 -6.04
N ARG A 193 -8.47 -9.41 -6.11
CA ARG A 193 -9.54 -9.70 -5.14
C ARG A 193 -9.38 -11.05 -4.43
N GLY A 194 -8.23 -11.73 -4.59
CA GLY A 194 -8.00 -13.07 -4.01
C GLY A 194 -8.19 -13.13 -2.50
N ILE A 195 -7.84 -12.05 -1.80
CA ILE A 195 -7.94 -11.96 -0.33
C ILE A 195 -9.38 -12.04 0.20
N GLU A 196 -10.39 -11.81 -0.65
CA GLU A 196 -11.82 -11.88 -0.29
C GLU A 196 -12.27 -13.31 0.08
N ALA A 197 -11.54 -14.34 -0.36
CA ALA A 197 -11.89 -15.73 -0.12
C ALA A 197 -11.82 -16.11 1.38
N ASP A 198 -10.73 -15.73 2.06
CA ASP A 198 -10.47 -16.16 3.44
C ASP A 198 -9.68 -15.13 4.28
N ILE A 199 -8.70 -14.44 3.69
CA ILE A 199 -7.80 -13.52 4.42
C ILE A 199 -8.57 -12.37 5.07
N LEU A 200 -9.51 -11.72 4.36
CA LEU A 200 -10.29 -10.62 4.94
C LEU A 200 -11.12 -11.10 6.14
N LYS A 201 -11.67 -12.31 6.06
CA LYS A 201 -12.41 -12.92 7.17
C LYS A 201 -11.49 -13.17 8.36
N THR A 202 -10.31 -13.74 8.14
CA THR A 202 -9.32 -14.00 9.19
C THR A 202 -8.86 -12.70 9.87
N CYS A 203 -8.52 -11.66 9.11
CA CYS A 203 -8.13 -10.36 9.66
C CYS A 203 -9.24 -9.75 10.51
N ARG A 204 -10.48 -9.78 10.01
CA ARG A 204 -11.66 -9.29 10.76
C ARG A 204 -11.88 -10.05 12.07
N GLU A 205 -11.81 -11.38 12.06
CA GLU A 205 -11.96 -12.21 13.26
C GLU A 205 -10.90 -11.89 14.34
N LEU A 206 -9.69 -11.51 13.92
CA LEU A 206 -8.58 -11.19 14.80
C LEU A 206 -8.47 -9.69 15.15
N GLY A 207 -9.34 -8.85 14.59
CA GLY A 207 -9.29 -7.39 14.79
C GLY A 207 -8.11 -6.71 14.11
N ILE A 208 -7.62 -7.27 13.00
CA ILE A 208 -6.49 -6.76 12.21
C ILE A 208 -7.03 -5.85 11.09
N GLY A 209 -6.50 -4.64 10.97
CA GLY A 209 -6.81 -3.72 9.87
C GLY A 209 -6.11 -4.12 8.57
N ILE A 210 -6.52 -3.52 7.46
CA ILE A 210 -5.88 -3.75 6.16
C ILE A 210 -5.37 -2.44 5.59
N THR A 211 -4.13 -2.47 5.14
CA THR A 211 -3.56 -1.43 4.30
C THR A 211 -3.45 -1.96 2.87
N ALA A 212 -4.25 -1.43 1.95
CA ALA A 212 -4.35 -1.91 0.58
C ALA A 212 -3.34 -1.19 -0.32
N TYR A 213 -2.32 -1.89 -0.82
CA TYR A 213 -1.44 -1.32 -1.85
C TYR A 213 -1.89 -1.75 -3.26
N GLY A 214 -1.35 -1.10 -4.29
CA GLY A 214 -1.64 -1.48 -5.67
C GLY A 214 -3.09 -1.23 -6.09
N VAL A 215 -3.80 -0.34 -5.39
CA VAL A 215 -5.21 0.04 -5.61
C VAL A 215 -5.52 0.37 -7.07
N LEU A 216 -4.57 1.02 -7.76
CA LEU A 216 -4.69 1.38 -9.17
C LEU A 216 -4.09 0.34 -10.13
N SER A 217 -3.87 -0.90 -9.68
CA SER A 217 -3.21 -1.98 -10.42
C SER A 217 -1.92 -1.47 -11.09
N ARG A 218 -1.06 -0.83 -10.28
CA ARG A 218 0.22 -0.24 -10.71
C ARG A 218 0.08 0.77 -11.86
N GLY A 219 -1.04 1.47 -11.92
CA GLY A 219 -1.33 2.52 -12.91
C GLY A 219 -2.21 2.06 -14.07
N LEU A 220 -2.56 0.77 -14.18
CA LEU A 220 -3.48 0.31 -15.22
C LEU A 220 -4.89 0.92 -15.04
N LEU A 221 -5.33 1.08 -13.79
CA LEU A 221 -6.58 1.75 -13.43
C LEU A 221 -6.44 3.28 -13.28
N SER A 222 -5.32 3.88 -13.72
CA SER A 222 -5.17 5.35 -13.75
C SER A 222 -5.84 6.00 -14.96
N GLY A 223 -6.30 5.20 -15.94
CA GLY A 223 -6.91 5.70 -17.17
C GLY A 223 -5.93 6.23 -18.22
N HIS A 224 -4.63 6.32 -17.91
CA HIS A 224 -3.58 6.86 -18.78
C HIS A 224 -2.69 5.80 -19.46
N TRP A 225 -2.96 4.51 -19.22
CA TRP A 225 -2.19 3.44 -19.84
C TRP A 225 -2.66 3.18 -21.28
N SER A 226 -1.74 3.02 -22.21
CA SER A 226 -2.02 2.66 -23.60
C SER A 226 -1.04 1.61 -24.10
N ILE A 227 -1.45 0.85 -25.12
CA ILE A 227 -0.60 -0.17 -25.78
C ILE A 227 0.66 0.46 -26.40
N GLN A 228 0.60 1.73 -26.78
CA GLN A 228 1.68 2.47 -27.44
C GLN A 228 2.71 3.06 -26.48
N ARG A 229 2.56 2.85 -25.16
CA ARG A 229 3.51 3.37 -24.18
C ARG A 229 4.87 2.70 -24.39
N ASN A 230 5.86 3.47 -24.84
CA ASN A 230 7.24 3.02 -24.97
C ASN A 230 7.77 2.50 -23.62
N GLU A 231 8.28 1.27 -23.64
CA GLU A 231 8.87 0.58 -22.51
C GLU A 231 10.11 1.34 -22.03
N ALA A 232 10.00 2.03 -20.89
CA ALA A 232 11.20 2.42 -20.17
C ALA A 232 11.86 1.11 -19.68
N THR A 233 13.10 0.87 -20.06
CA THR A 233 13.85 -0.39 -19.86
C THR A 233 14.07 -0.81 -18.39
N LYS A 234 13.58 -0.03 -17.42
CA LYS A 234 13.68 -0.28 -15.98
C LYS A 234 12.34 -0.32 -15.25
N ASP A 235 11.22 -0.36 -15.96
CA ASP A 235 9.89 -0.48 -15.35
C ASP A 235 9.53 -1.96 -15.14
N PHE A 236 9.40 -2.44 -13.91
CA PHE A 236 9.08 -3.85 -13.65
C PHE A 236 7.73 -4.29 -14.25
N ARG A 237 6.85 -3.35 -14.63
CA ARG A 237 5.60 -3.68 -15.33
C ARG A 237 5.87 -4.35 -16.68
N SER A 238 7.05 -4.15 -17.28
CA SER A 238 7.46 -4.84 -18.51
C SER A 238 7.53 -6.36 -18.39
N ILE A 239 7.62 -6.89 -17.16
CA ILE A 239 7.67 -8.35 -16.92
C ILE A 239 6.43 -8.87 -16.18
N SER A 240 5.44 -8.02 -15.91
CA SER A 240 4.20 -8.43 -15.22
C SER A 240 3.18 -8.98 -16.23
N PRO A 241 2.67 -10.21 -16.06
CA PRO A 241 1.75 -10.84 -17.01
C PRO A 241 0.51 -10.02 -17.37
N ARG A 242 0.00 -9.19 -16.45
CA ARG A 242 -1.14 -8.27 -16.68
C ARG A 242 -0.91 -7.23 -17.78
N PHE A 243 0.35 -6.91 -18.04
CA PHE A 243 0.78 -5.88 -18.99
C PHE A 243 1.27 -6.47 -20.31
N GLN A 244 1.14 -7.78 -20.52
CA GLN A 244 1.71 -8.50 -21.67
C GLN A 244 0.63 -8.97 -22.65
N GLY A 245 0.92 -8.83 -23.95
CA GLY A 245 0.14 -9.40 -25.05
C GLY A 245 -1.38 -9.23 -24.90
N ASP A 246 -2.12 -10.32 -25.12
CA ASP A 246 -3.58 -10.33 -25.02
C ASP A 246 -4.12 -9.96 -23.64
N ASN A 247 -3.36 -10.19 -22.56
CA ASN A 247 -3.80 -9.82 -21.22
C ASN A 247 -3.95 -8.31 -21.10
N LEU A 248 -3.01 -7.54 -21.66
CA LEU A 248 -3.10 -6.08 -21.67
C LEU A 248 -4.35 -5.61 -22.42
N GLY A 249 -4.63 -6.19 -23.60
CA GLY A 249 -5.82 -5.86 -24.39
C GLY A 249 -7.12 -6.11 -23.63
N ARG A 250 -7.26 -7.30 -23.02
CA ARG A 250 -8.44 -7.65 -22.19
C ARG A 250 -8.60 -6.70 -21.01
N ASN A 251 -7.50 -6.42 -20.31
CA ASN A 251 -7.52 -5.53 -19.16
C ASN A 251 -7.87 -4.08 -19.53
N LEU A 252 -7.39 -3.58 -20.67
CA LEU A 252 -7.76 -2.24 -21.16
C LEU A 252 -9.24 -2.14 -21.52
N ALA A 253 -9.86 -3.21 -22.01
CA ALA A 253 -11.31 -3.24 -22.25
C ALA A 253 -12.10 -3.10 -20.93
N LEU A 254 -11.65 -3.74 -19.85
CA LEU A 254 -12.24 -3.57 -18.51
C LEU A 254 -12.06 -2.13 -18.00
N VAL A 255 -10.89 -1.52 -18.24
CA VAL A 255 -10.63 -0.11 -17.90
C VAL A 255 -11.58 0.83 -18.68
N GLU A 256 -11.87 0.52 -19.94
CA GLU A 256 -12.84 1.29 -20.74
C GLU A 256 -14.26 1.16 -20.20
N ALA A 257 -14.69 -0.05 -19.83
CA ALA A 257 -15.98 -0.26 -19.21
C ALA A 257 -16.12 0.55 -17.91
N LEU A 258 -15.07 0.55 -17.07
CA LEU A 258 -15.02 1.35 -15.85
C LEU A 258 -15.01 2.85 -16.15
N ARG A 259 -14.35 3.28 -17.23
CA ARG A 259 -14.33 4.68 -17.66
C ARG A 259 -15.73 5.18 -18.00
N SER A 260 -16.55 4.38 -18.69
CA SER A 260 -17.94 4.75 -18.96
C SER A 260 -18.74 4.98 -17.67
N VAL A 261 -18.60 4.09 -16.69
CA VAL A 261 -19.25 4.25 -15.36
C VAL A 261 -18.76 5.52 -14.65
N ALA A 262 -17.45 5.77 -14.68
CA ALA A 262 -16.85 6.94 -14.05
C ALA A 262 -17.31 8.26 -14.70
N GLN A 263 -17.39 8.30 -16.04
CA GLN A 263 -17.85 9.47 -16.79
C GLN A 263 -19.30 9.85 -16.46
N GLU A 264 -20.20 8.86 -16.37
CA GLU A 264 -21.60 9.11 -15.99
C GLU A 264 -21.73 9.74 -14.61
N LYS A 265 -20.79 9.46 -13.70
CA LYS A 265 -20.76 10.06 -12.35
C LYS A 265 -19.91 11.33 -12.25
N GLY A 266 -19.24 11.73 -13.33
CA GLY A 266 -18.35 12.89 -13.34
C GLY A 266 -17.08 12.71 -12.49
N ILE A 267 -16.58 11.48 -12.36
CA ILE A 267 -15.37 11.15 -11.60
C ILE A 267 -14.30 10.51 -12.49
N THR A 268 -13.05 10.44 -12.01
CA THR A 268 -11.99 9.74 -12.76
C THR A 268 -12.02 8.22 -12.50
N VAL A 269 -11.40 7.45 -13.39
CA VAL A 269 -11.24 5.98 -13.21
C VAL A 269 -10.47 5.68 -11.91
N ALA A 270 -9.44 6.48 -11.62
CA ALA A 270 -8.66 6.34 -10.40
C ALA A 270 -9.52 6.60 -9.15
N GLN A 271 -10.37 7.63 -9.18
CA GLN A 271 -11.30 7.93 -8.10
C GLN A 271 -12.35 6.84 -7.92
N ALA A 272 -12.88 6.26 -9.00
CA ALA A 272 -13.79 5.12 -8.93
C ALA A 272 -13.12 3.90 -8.28
N ALA A 273 -11.88 3.58 -8.66
CA ALA A 273 -11.13 2.46 -8.08
C ALA A 273 -10.77 2.66 -6.60
N ILE A 274 -10.30 3.86 -6.22
CA ILE A 274 -9.99 4.20 -4.82
C ILE A 274 -11.26 4.21 -3.97
N GLY A 275 -12.33 4.85 -4.47
CA GLY A 275 -13.63 4.90 -3.81
C GLY A 275 -14.24 3.51 -3.59
N TRP A 276 -14.06 2.60 -4.55
CA TRP A 276 -14.47 1.20 -4.38
C TRP A 276 -13.70 0.53 -3.24
N VAL A 277 -12.37 0.64 -3.16
CA VAL A 277 -11.59 0.06 -2.06
C VAL A 277 -11.97 0.67 -0.70
N LEU A 278 -12.18 1.98 -0.63
CA LEU A 278 -12.67 2.65 0.59
C LEU A 278 -14.02 2.06 1.05
N ALA A 279 -14.93 1.81 0.12
CA ALA A 279 -16.24 1.25 0.43
C ALA A 279 -16.18 -0.20 0.94
N GLN A 280 -15.14 -0.96 0.57
CA GLN A 280 -14.97 -2.33 1.05
C GLN A 280 -14.78 -2.39 2.57
N GLY A 281 -14.12 -1.40 3.19
CA GLY A 281 -13.96 -1.38 4.65
C GLY A 281 -15.31 -1.39 5.38
N SER A 282 -16.18 -0.45 5.03
CA SER A 282 -17.55 -0.39 5.56
C SER A 282 -18.35 -1.66 5.26
N ALA A 283 -18.20 -2.25 4.05
CA ALA A 283 -18.91 -3.45 3.65
C ALA A 283 -18.49 -4.69 4.46
N HIS A 284 -17.21 -4.81 4.81
CA HIS A 284 -16.67 -5.94 5.57
C HIS A 284 -16.65 -5.71 7.09
N GLY A 285 -17.00 -4.51 7.54
CA GLY A 285 -17.10 -4.18 8.97
C GLY A 285 -15.75 -4.00 9.68
N TYR A 286 -14.70 -3.63 8.94
CA TYR A 286 -13.39 -3.27 9.50
C TYR A 286 -12.66 -2.29 8.57
N ASP A 287 -11.67 -1.55 9.09
CA ASP A 287 -11.01 -0.49 8.34
C ASP A 287 -10.03 -1.04 7.27
N ILE A 288 -10.29 -0.69 6.00
CA ILE A 288 -9.38 -0.87 4.87
C ILE A 288 -8.86 0.52 4.45
N VAL A 289 -7.55 0.71 4.52
CA VAL A 289 -6.87 1.98 4.20
C VAL A 289 -6.13 1.83 2.86
N PRO A 290 -6.61 2.44 1.76
CA PRO A 290 -5.89 2.48 0.51
C PRO A 290 -4.58 3.26 0.65
N LEU A 291 -3.46 2.65 0.24
CA LEU A 291 -2.21 3.35 -0.02
C LEU A 291 -2.21 3.93 -1.42
N VAL A 292 -2.24 5.24 -1.50
CA VAL A 292 -2.15 5.96 -2.77
C VAL A 292 -0.68 6.23 -3.08
N GLY A 293 -0.19 5.59 -4.14
CA GLY A 293 1.17 5.82 -4.64
C GLY A 293 1.21 7.08 -5.49
N ALA A 294 1.69 8.20 -4.93
CA ALA A 294 1.82 9.47 -5.64
C ALA A 294 3.20 10.08 -5.40
N ARG A 295 3.94 10.31 -6.48
CA ARG A 295 5.24 11.04 -6.46
C ARG A 295 5.14 12.47 -7.02
N ARG A 296 3.92 12.90 -7.35
CA ARG A 296 3.58 14.23 -7.86
C ARG A 296 2.27 14.70 -7.24
N ARG A 297 2.16 15.99 -6.96
CA ARG A 297 1.01 16.60 -6.28
C ARG A 297 -0.30 16.49 -7.08
N ASP A 298 -0.24 16.54 -8.41
CA ASP A 298 -1.42 16.37 -9.27
C ASP A 298 -2.07 14.99 -9.10
N ARG A 299 -1.26 13.94 -8.96
CA ARG A 299 -1.73 12.56 -8.71
C ARG A 299 -2.28 12.36 -7.30
N LEU A 300 -1.66 13.02 -6.32
CA LEU A 300 -2.21 13.06 -4.96
C LEU A 300 -3.59 13.75 -4.95
N GLN A 301 -3.72 14.91 -5.61
CA GLN A 301 -4.98 15.65 -5.66
C GLN A 301 -6.11 14.86 -6.32
N GLU A 302 -5.81 14.12 -7.40
CA GLU A 302 -6.77 13.22 -8.03
C GLU A 302 -7.27 12.15 -7.04
N ALA A 303 -6.36 11.53 -6.30
CA ALA A 303 -6.67 10.50 -5.31
C ALA A 303 -7.48 11.04 -4.13
N LEU A 304 -7.14 12.23 -3.61
CA LEU A 304 -7.88 12.89 -2.54
C LEU A 304 -9.35 13.15 -2.92
N GLY A 305 -9.63 13.40 -4.20
CA GLY A 305 -11.01 13.56 -4.68
C GLY A 305 -11.90 12.33 -4.47
N ALA A 306 -11.32 11.14 -4.29
CA ALA A 306 -12.08 9.92 -3.98
C ALA A 306 -12.79 9.99 -2.61
N LEU A 307 -12.30 10.79 -1.66
CA LEU A 307 -12.89 10.94 -0.32
C LEU A 307 -14.20 11.74 -0.33
N ALA A 308 -14.42 12.56 -1.35
CA ALA A 308 -15.65 13.34 -1.50
C ALA A 308 -16.77 12.54 -2.17
N LEU A 309 -16.52 11.29 -2.57
CA LEU A 309 -17.48 10.48 -3.31
C LEU A 309 -18.50 9.83 -2.38
N ALA A 310 -19.79 10.08 -2.65
CA ALA A 310 -20.88 9.31 -2.09
C ALA A 310 -21.28 8.18 -3.04
N LEU A 311 -20.49 7.10 -3.08
CA LEU A 311 -20.82 5.92 -3.89
C LEU A 311 -21.95 5.14 -3.21
N THR A 312 -23.08 5.02 -3.92
CA THR A 312 -24.22 4.21 -3.45
C THR A 312 -23.95 2.71 -3.67
N PRO A 313 -24.71 1.80 -3.03
CA PRO A 313 -24.63 0.37 -3.32
C PRO A 313 -24.82 0.04 -4.81
N GLN A 314 -25.67 0.79 -5.51
CA GLN A 314 -25.87 0.64 -6.94
C GLN A 314 -24.62 1.07 -7.74
N ASP A 315 -23.94 2.14 -7.33
CA ASP A 315 -22.71 2.57 -7.98
C ASP A 315 -21.59 1.54 -7.82
N LEU A 316 -21.44 0.99 -6.61
CA LEU A 316 -20.46 -0.07 -6.33
C LEU A 316 -20.75 -1.32 -7.18
N ALA A 317 -22.01 -1.72 -7.27
CA ALA A 317 -22.40 -2.85 -8.13
C ALA A 317 -22.08 -2.60 -9.61
N ARG A 318 -22.28 -1.39 -10.11
CA ARG A 318 -21.93 -1.03 -11.50
C ARG A 318 -20.43 -1.02 -11.73
N ILE A 319 -19.65 -0.51 -10.77
CA ILE A 319 -18.18 -0.53 -10.81
C ILE A 319 -17.67 -1.98 -10.86
N GLU A 320 -18.22 -2.87 -10.03
CA GLU A 320 -17.85 -4.29 -10.01
C GLU A 320 -18.28 -5.04 -11.27
N GLN A 321 -19.44 -4.71 -11.85
CA GLN A 321 -19.88 -5.28 -13.13
C GLN A 321 -19.00 -4.83 -14.30
N ALA A 322 -18.45 -3.61 -14.25
CA ALA A 322 -17.51 -3.12 -15.25
C ALA A 322 -16.14 -3.82 -15.17
N VAL A 323 -15.77 -4.31 -13.98
CA VAL A 323 -14.52 -5.05 -13.74
C VAL A 323 -14.79 -6.36 -12.98
N PRO A 324 -15.39 -7.37 -13.63
CA PRO A 324 -15.63 -8.65 -12.98
C PRO A 324 -14.29 -9.31 -12.62
N ALA A 325 -14.12 -9.71 -11.36
CA ALA A 325 -12.85 -10.23 -10.84
C ALA A 325 -12.26 -11.38 -11.69
N HIS A 326 -13.11 -12.28 -12.17
CA HIS A 326 -12.74 -13.45 -12.97
C HIS A 326 -12.34 -13.13 -14.42
N GLN A 327 -12.57 -11.89 -14.90
CA GLN A 327 -12.19 -11.46 -16.25
C GLN A 327 -10.85 -10.74 -16.30
N VAL A 328 -10.27 -10.39 -15.14
CA VAL A 328 -8.95 -9.77 -15.06
C VAL A 328 -7.91 -10.77 -15.53
N ALA A 329 -7.17 -10.41 -16.57
CA ALA A 329 -6.27 -11.33 -17.26
C ALA A 329 -4.81 -11.16 -16.79
N GLY A 330 -4.15 -12.29 -16.52
CA GLY A 330 -2.75 -12.34 -16.09
C GLY A 330 -2.54 -12.09 -14.59
N ALA A 331 -1.51 -12.76 -14.04
CA ALA A 331 -1.11 -12.58 -12.65
C ALA A 331 -0.43 -11.21 -12.41
N ARG A 332 -0.49 -10.72 -11.16
CA ARG A 332 0.10 -9.43 -10.75
C ARG A 332 1.62 -9.40 -10.82
N TYR A 333 2.27 -10.56 -10.68
CA TYR A 333 3.71 -10.74 -10.87
C TYR A 333 3.99 -11.96 -11.77
N ASN A 334 5.25 -12.14 -12.17
CA ASN A 334 5.67 -13.37 -12.84
C ASN A 334 5.55 -14.58 -11.89
N GLU A 335 5.57 -15.79 -12.44
CA GLU A 335 5.37 -17.04 -11.70
C GLU A 335 6.32 -17.18 -10.50
N HIS A 336 7.61 -16.91 -10.70
CA HIS A 336 8.61 -16.97 -9.64
C HIS A 336 8.26 -16.03 -8.47
N SER A 337 7.88 -14.78 -8.76
CA SER A 337 7.50 -13.82 -7.72
C SER A 337 6.19 -14.20 -7.04
N MET A 338 5.20 -14.69 -7.80
CA MET A 338 3.93 -15.17 -7.24
C MET A 338 4.15 -16.30 -6.23
N ALA A 339 5.07 -17.23 -6.50
CA ALA A 339 5.38 -18.35 -5.58
C ALA A 339 5.98 -17.91 -4.23
N THR A 340 6.51 -16.68 -4.15
CA THR A 340 7.02 -16.09 -2.91
C THR A 340 5.94 -15.49 -2.02
N LEU A 341 4.71 -15.32 -2.53
CA LEU A 341 3.61 -14.71 -1.79
C LEU A 341 2.86 -15.78 -1.02
N ASP A 342 2.99 -15.74 0.30
CA ASP A 342 2.30 -16.67 1.19
C ASP A 342 0.77 -16.51 1.13
N SER A 343 0.29 -15.29 0.85
CA SER A 343 -1.13 -15.00 0.63
C SER A 343 -1.75 -15.67 -0.61
N GLU A 344 -0.94 -16.26 -1.50
CA GLU A 344 -1.39 -16.90 -2.74
C GLU A 344 -1.28 -18.43 -2.69
N ARG A 345 -1.01 -19.02 -1.51
CA ARG A 345 -0.78 -20.46 -1.32
C ARG A 345 -2.02 -21.28 -0.96
N GLY A 346 -3.21 -20.68 -1.03
CA GLY A 346 -4.50 -21.27 -0.63
C GLY A 346 -5.48 -21.43 -1.77
#